data_AF-A0A2A2G9C1-F1
#
_entry.id   AF-A0A2A2G9C1-F1
#
_cell.length_a   1.000
_cell.length_b   1.000
_cell.length_c   1.000
_cell.angle_alpha   90.00
_cell.angle_beta   90.00
_cell.angle_gamma   90.00
#
_symmetry.space_group_name_H-M   'P 1'
#
loop_
_entity.id
_entity.type
_entity.pdbx_description
1 polymer ?
#
loop_
_entity_poly.entity_id
_entity_poly.type
_entity_poly.pdbx_seq_one_letter_code
_entity_poly.pdbx_strand_id
1 'polypeptide(L)'
;MFTRAAAASNHWAILDRQTVFHLGSKYSLLLFQHIASLAKLDQVAIKTFTVAELRSVLGVEPGKLERFSHFNSRAIQPAIAEINQLSRLTLTATPRKVGRTVASIEIAWAVKDDPSEAKRELSASQIGRRARRDGTAEGVAAEFPETGGIAYSPRWRDLKRAAGCNMDDSLIAANFRRFLKERGIARNAINIEKLFSDFCAKVGRV
;
A
#
# COMPACT_ATOMS: atom_id res chain seq x y z
N MET A 1 -1.84 -4.39 34.44
CA MET A 1 -2.74 -3.88 33.37
C MET A 1 -2.26 -2.52 32.83
N PHE A 2 -1.98 -1.53 33.68
CA PHE A 2 -1.49 -0.20 33.26
C PHE A 2 -0.15 -0.18 32.50
N THR A 3 0.80 -1.04 32.85
CA THR A 3 2.13 -1.09 32.20
C THR A 3 2.08 -1.48 30.73
N ARG A 4 1.13 -2.34 30.33
CA ARG A 4 0.92 -2.71 28.91
C ARG A 4 0.32 -1.55 28.10
N ALA A 5 -0.66 -0.86 28.66
CA ALA A 5 -1.27 0.32 28.03
C ALA A 5 -0.26 1.48 27.91
N ALA A 6 0.54 1.72 28.94
CA ALA A 6 1.59 2.75 28.92
C ALA A 6 2.73 2.42 27.94
N ALA A 7 3.15 1.15 27.88
CA ALA A 7 4.18 0.70 26.92
C ALA A 7 3.69 0.81 25.46
N ALA A 8 2.44 0.42 25.18
CA ALA A 8 1.82 0.61 23.88
C ALA A 8 1.70 2.11 23.53
N SER A 9 1.28 2.94 24.50
CA SER A 9 1.18 4.41 24.33
C SER A 9 2.53 5.05 23.98
N ASN A 10 3.63 4.64 24.62
CA ASN A 10 4.98 5.11 24.27
C ASN A 10 5.41 4.65 22.88
N HIS A 11 5.11 3.40 22.51
CA HIS A 11 5.45 2.87 21.19
C HIS A 11 4.73 3.64 20.07
N TRP A 12 3.45 3.95 20.26
CA TRP A 12 2.66 4.71 19.30
C TRP A 12 3.07 6.17 19.22
N ALA A 13 3.37 6.81 20.35
CA ALA A 13 3.88 8.17 20.36
C ALA A 13 5.21 8.31 19.59
N ILE A 14 6.10 7.32 19.72
CA ILE A 14 7.38 7.31 18.98
C ILE A 14 7.14 7.15 17.48
N LEU A 15 6.27 6.22 17.08
CA LEU A 15 5.97 5.97 15.67
C LEU A 15 5.23 7.15 15.03
N ASP A 16 4.26 7.74 15.73
CA ASP A 16 3.53 8.92 15.27
C ASP A 16 4.47 10.13 15.14
N ARG A 17 5.43 10.29 16.06
CA ARG A 17 6.50 11.31 15.95
C ARG A 17 7.36 11.09 14.70
N GLN A 18 7.83 9.86 14.46
CA GLN A 18 8.62 9.54 13.27
C GLN A 18 7.81 9.78 11.99
N THR A 19 6.54 9.39 11.98
CA THR A 19 5.61 9.62 10.87
C THR A 19 5.57 11.10 10.52
N VAL A 20 5.30 11.97 11.50
CA VAL A 20 5.21 13.43 11.31
C VAL A 20 6.44 14.01 10.63
N PHE A 21 7.65 13.56 10.98
CA PHE A 21 8.89 14.04 10.34
C PHE A 21 9.10 13.56 8.91
N HIS A 22 8.44 12.47 8.50
CA HIS A 22 8.63 11.86 7.17
C HIS A 22 7.48 12.13 6.19
N LEU A 23 6.35 12.68 6.64
CA LEU A 23 5.28 13.13 5.77
C LEU A 23 5.77 14.31 4.92
N GLY A 24 5.80 14.15 3.60
CA GLY A 24 6.34 15.16 2.69
C GLY A 24 5.32 16.22 2.25
N SER A 25 4.03 15.92 2.35
CA SER A 25 2.97 16.86 1.96
C SER A 25 2.33 17.55 3.16
N LYS A 26 2.11 18.87 3.03
CA LYS A 26 1.34 19.68 3.99
C LYS A 26 -0.03 19.04 4.27
N TYR A 27 -0.69 18.52 3.24
CA TYR A 27 -2.00 17.90 3.39
C TYR A 27 -1.93 16.60 4.18
N SER A 28 -0.90 15.79 3.97
CA SER A 28 -0.68 14.57 4.74
C SER A 28 -0.44 14.88 6.21
N LEU A 29 0.40 15.88 6.49
CA LEU A 29 0.71 16.30 7.86
C LEU A 29 -0.55 16.75 8.61
N LEU A 30 -1.32 17.68 8.03
CA LEU A 30 -2.52 18.23 8.66
C LEU A 30 -3.62 17.17 8.82
N LEU A 31 -3.82 16.33 7.81
CA LEU A 31 -4.79 15.23 7.90
C LEU A 31 -4.38 14.23 8.98
N PHE A 32 -3.11 13.82 9.01
CA PHE A 32 -2.60 12.89 10.01
C PHE A 32 -2.75 13.45 11.41
N GLN A 33 -2.36 14.71 11.65
CA GLN A 33 -2.51 15.35 12.95
C GLN A 33 -3.98 15.38 13.41
N HIS A 34 -4.89 15.77 12.50
CA HIS A 34 -6.31 15.80 12.80
C HIS A 34 -6.85 14.41 13.15
N ILE A 35 -6.59 13.41 12.32
CA ILE A 35 -7.09 12.04 12.54
C ILE A 35 -6.41 11.39 13.75
N ALA A 36 -5.11 11.57 13.96
CA ALA A 36 -4.39 11.04 15.11
C ALA A 36 -4.89 11.64 16.44
N SER A 37 -5.34 12.90 16.45
CA SER A 37 -6.00 13.49 17.64
C SER A 37 -7.35 12.84 17.95
N LEU A 38 -8.05 12.34 16.93
CA LEU A 38 -9.35 11.67 17.07
C LEU A 38 -9.19 10.18 17.37
N ALA A 39 -8.16 9.53 16.82
CA ALA A 39 -7.88 8.10 17.00
C ALA A 39 -7.47 7.73 18.44
N LYS A 40 -7.27 8.71 19.32
CA LYS A 40 -7.14 8.51 20.77
C LYS A 40 -8.49 8.24 21.47
N LEU A 41 -9.60 8.32 20.74
CA LEU A 41 -10.96 8.04 21.21
C LEU A 41 -11.37 6.67 20.69
N ASP A 42 -11.39 5.66 21.56
CA ASP A 42 -11.59 4.24 21.22
C ASP A 42 -12.90 3.93 20.46
N GLN A 43 -13.86 4.87 20.42
CA GLN A 43 -15.18 4.68 19.80
C GLN A 43 -15.34 5.36 18.44
N VAL A 44 -14.37 6.16 17.97
CA VAL A 44 -14.49 6.90 16.71
C VAL A 44 -13.46 6.37 15.71
N ALA A 45 -13.95 5.58 14.75
CA ALA A 45 -13.17 5.08 13.62
C ALA A 45 -13.58 5.75 12.30
N ILE A 46 -14.48 6.74 12.34
CA ILE A 46 -15.02 7.40 11.16
C ILE A 46 -15.44 8.83 11.46
N LYS A 47 -15.23 9.73 10.50
CA LYS A 47 -15.72 11.11 10.56
C LYS A 47 -16.11 11.61 9.18
N THR A 48 -17.28 12.24 9.11
CA THR A 48 -17.77 12.90 7.91
C THR A 48 -17.42 14.39 7.97
N PHE A 49 -16.79 14.88 6.91
CA PHE A 49 -16.46 16.29 6.73
C PHE A 49 -17.25 16.84 5.55
N THR A 50 -17.78 18.05 5.67
CA THR A 50 -18.18 18.78 4.45
C THR A 50 -16.94 19.08 3.60
N VAL A 51 -17.10 19.31 2.30
CA VAL A 51 -15.95 19.68 1.44
C VAL A 51 -15.26 20.95 1.94
N ALA A 52 -16.04 21.91 2.45
CA ALA A 52 -15.52 23.16 3.00
C ALA A 52 -14.72 22.91 4.29
N GLU A 53 -15.24 22.12 5.22
CA GLU A 53 -14.52 21.74 6.44
C GLU A 53 -13.21 21.03 6.14
N LEU A 54 -13.22 20.05 5.24
CA LEU A 54 -12.01 19.31 4.91
C LEU A 54 -10.95 20.22 4.27
N ARG A 55 -11.35 21.21 3.48
CA ARG A 55 -10.41 22.24 2.96
C ARG A 55 -9.77 23.04 4.08
N SER A 56 -10.55 23.46 5.07
CA SER A 56 -10.05 24.17 6.25
C SER A 56 -9.08 23.31 7.06
N VAL A 57 -9.43 22.04 7.31
CA VAL A 57 -8.55 21.07 8.00
C VAL A 57 -7.23 20.89 7.26
N LEU A 58 -7.28 20.79 5.93
CA LEU A 58 -6.09 20.65 5.09
C LEU A 58 -5.36 21.97 4.81
N GLY A 59 -5.82 23.08 5.40
CA GLY A 59 -5.22 24.41 5.20
C GLY A 59 -5.16 24.83 3.73
N VAL A 60 -6.18 24.50 2.94
CA VAL A 60 -6.31 24.92 1.55
C VAL A 60 -6.66 26.40 1.53
N GLU A 61 -5.83 27.19 0.85
CA GLU A 61 -6.06 28.63 0.70
C GLU A 61 -7.30 28.93 -0.15
N PRO A 62 -8.01 30.06 0.10
CA PRO A 62 -9.08 30.53 -0.76
C PRO A 62 -8.64 30.62 -2.22
N GLY A 63 -9.50 30.20 -3.16
CA GLY A 63 -9.20 30.19 -4.59
C GLY A 63 -8.31 29.02 -5.06
N LYS A 64 -7.85 28.14 -4.17
CA LYS A 64 -7.10 26.92 -4.53
C LYS A 64 -7.99 25.69 -4.44
N LEU A 65 -7.77 24.74 -5.36
CA LEU A 65 -8.46 23.43 -5.38
C LEU A 65 -9.99 23.56 -5.29
N GLU A 66 -10.57 24.56 -5.96
CA GLU A 66 -12.00 24.89 -5.91
C GLU A 66 -12.88 23.75 -6.40
N ARG A 67 -12.47 23.08 -7.49
CA ARG A 67 -13.14 21.88 -7.98
C ARG A 67 -12.81 20.70 -7.09
N PHE A 68 -13.83 19.95 -6.69
CA PHE A 68 -13.65 18.74 -5.89
C PHE A 68 -12.70 17.73 -6.57
N SER A 69 -12.73 17.61 -7.89
CA SER A 69 -11.82 16.71 -8.62
C SER A 69 -10.35 17.06 -8.41
N HIS A 70 -9.98 18.35 -8.43
CA HIS A 70 -8.62 18.81 -8.13
C HIS A 70 -8.29 18.62 -6.65
N PHE A 71 -9.21 18.93 -5.75
CA PHE A 71 -9.02 18.71 -4.33
C PHE A 71 -8.78 17.22 -4.00
N ASN A 72 -9.59 16.34 -4.57
CA ASN A 72 -9.47 14.90 -4.36
C ASN A 72 -8.15 14.35 -4.92
N SER A 73 -7.81 14.67 -6.17
CA SER A 73 -6.61 14.15 -6.84
C SER A 73 -5.30 14.72 -6.33
N ARG A 74 -5.27 15.98 -5.88
CA ARG A 74 -4.03 16.68 -5.48
C ARG A 74 -3.81 16.77 -3.98
N ALA A 75 -4.86 16.65 -3.18
CA ALA A 75 -4.77 16.76 -1.72
C ALA A 75 -5.22 15.49 -1.01
N ILE A 76 -6.48 15.06 -1.18
CA ILE A 76 -7.06 13.97 -0.38
C ILE A 76 -6.37 12.63 -0.68
N GLN A 77 -6.35 12.20 -1.95
CA GLN A 77 -5.79 10.89 -2.31
C GLN A 77 -4.28 10.80 -2.05
N PRO A 78 -3.45 11.80 -2.42
CA PRO A 78 -2.03 11.78 -2.10
C PRO A 78 -1.77 11.77 -0.59
N ALA A 79 -2.56 12.51 0.20
CA ALA A 79 -2.43 12.53 1.65
C ALA A 79 -2.75 11.17 2.28
N ILE A 80 -3.84 10.53 1.86
CA ILE A 80 -4.23 9.21 2.35
C ILE A 80 -3.21 8.15 1.96
N ALA A 81 -2.73 8.16 0.71
CA ALA A 81 -1.70 7.22 0.25
C ALA A 81 -0.41 7.36 1.06
N GLU A 82 0.02 8.58 1.35
CA GLU A 82 1.20 8.85 2.16
C GLU A 82 1.03 8.36 3.61
N ILE A 83 -0.10 8.69 4.25
CA ILE A 83 -0.40 8.28 5.62
C ILE A 83 -0.49 6.76 5.73
N ASN A 84 -1.15 6.11 4.76
CA ASN A 84 -1.28 4.66 4.73
C ASN A 84 0.05 3.96 4.55
N GLN A 85 1.02 4.59 3.87
CA GLN A 85 2.37 4.03 3.74
C GLN A 85 3.20 4.22 5.01
N LEU A 86 3.17 5.42 5.60
CA LEU A 86 4.16 5.84 6.60
C LEU A 86 3.70 5.69 8.05
N SER A 87 2.40 5.60 8.28
CA SER A 87 1.84 5.61 9.64
C SER A 87 1.31 4.24 10.08
N ARG A 88 1.00 4.15 11.37
CA ARG A 88 0.23 3.03 11.95
C ARG A 88 -1.24 3.03 11.55
N LEU A 89 -1.74 4.08 10.91
CA LEU A 89 -3.13 4.22 10.54
C LEU A 89 -3.35 3.78 9.09
N THR A 90 -4.51 3.21 8.85
CA THR A 90 -5.07 2.97 7.52
C THR A 90 -6.32 3.82 7.37
N LEU A 91 -6.27 4.81 6.49
CA LEU A 91 -7.35 5.73 6.17
C LEU A 91 -8.03 5.33 4.86
N THR A 92 -9.35 5.49 4.83
CA THR A 92 -10.18 5.34 3.63
C THR A 92 -11.09 6.55 3.50
N ALA A 93 -11.12 7.18 2.33
CA ALA A 93 -12.03 8.29 2.04
C ALA A 93 -13.14 7.86 1.08
N THR A 94 -14.39 8.07 1.49
CA THR A 94 -15.60 7.78 0.74
C THR A 94 -16.35 9.09 0.45
N PRO A 95 -16.33 9.59 -0.80
CA PRO A 95 -17.13 10.76 -1.18
C PRO A 95 -18.63 10.46 -1.10
N ARG A 96 -19.40 11.38 -0.52
CA ARG A 96 -20.87 11.31 -0.43
C ARG A 96 -21.48 12.38 -1.33
N LYS A 97 -22.33 11.96 -2.26
CA LYS A 97 -22.93 12.83 -3.27
C LYS A 97 -24.33 13.28 -2.86
N VAL A 98 -24.66 14.52 -3.22
CA VAL A 98 -26.02 15.04 -3.25
C VAL A 98 -26.28 15.49 -4.68
N GLY A 99 -27.12 14.75 -5.40
CA GLY A 99 -27.27 14.89 -6.85
C GLY A 99 -25.96 14.66 -7.60
N ARG A 100 -25.53 15.65 -8.40
CA ARG A 100 -24.29 15.58 -9.21
C ARG A 100 -23.04 16.03 -8.46
N THR A 101 -23.18 16.58 -7.26
CA THR A 101 -22.10 17.22 -6.50
C THR A 101 -21.71 16.38 -5.30
N VAL A 102 -20.41 16.33 -4.98
CA VAL A 102 -19.92 15.75 -3.72
C VAL A 102 -20.16 16.77 -2.60
N ALA A 103 -20.99 16.44 -1.63
CA ALA A 103 -21.34 17.31 -0.51
C ALA A 103 -20.42 17.11 0.69
N SER A 104 -20.02 15.87 0.94
CA SER A 104 -19.17 15.50 2.07
C SER A 104 -18.23 14.34 1.72
N ILE A 105 -17.22 14.16 2.56
CA ILE A 105 -16.26 13.07 2.49
C ILE A 105 -16.27 12.40 3.85
N GLU A 106 -16.55 11.11 3.85
CA GLU A 106 -16.42 10.27 5.03
C GLU A 106 -14.99 9.71 5.05
N ILE A 107 -14.25 9.96 6.13
CA ILE A 107 -12.91 9.42 6.34
C ILE A 107 -12.99 8.42 7.47
N ALA A 108 -12.79 7.15 7.15
CA ALA A 108 -12.62 6.07 8.13
C ALA A 108 -11.14 5.84 8.41
N TRP A 109 -10.80 5.43 9.63
CA TRP A 109 -9.46 5.01 10.00
C TRP A 109 -9.45 3.78 10.89
N ALA A 110 -8.45 2.93 10.69
CA ALA A 110 -8.15 1.81 11.56
C ALA A 110 -6.67 1.84 11.97
N VAL A 111 -6.35 1.32 13.14
CA VAL A 111 -4.96 1.08 13.55
C VAL A 111 -4.54 -0.26 12.96
N LYS A 112 -3.37 -0.32 12.33
CA LYS A 112 -2.79 -1.56 11.81
C LYS A 112 -2.42 -2.48 12.97
N ASP A 113 -2.78 -3.75 12.85
CA ASP A 113 -2.39 -4.79 13.82
C ASP A 113 -0.87 -4.95 13.89
N ASP A 114 -0.19 -4.89 12.73
CA ASP A 114 1.27 -4.89 12.62
C ASP A 114 1.77 -3.63 11.87
N PRO A 115 2.42 -2.68 12.55
CA PRO A 115 3.01 -1.49 11.93
C PRO A 115 4.40 -1.74 11.31
N SER A 116 4.88 -2.99 11.23
CA SER A 116 6.23 -3.31 10.75
C SER A 116 6.53 -2.79 9.35
N GLU A 117 5.55 -2.82 8.44
CA GLU A 117 5.72 -2.23 7.11
C GLU A 117 5.94 -0.72 7.17
N ALA A 118 5.14 0.00 7.95
CA ALA A 118 5.30 1.44 8.13
C ALA A 118 6.69 1.78 8.70
N LYS A 119 7.18 0.99 9.67
CA LYS A 119 8.55 1.15 10.21
C LYS A 119 9.63 0.92 9.13
N ARG A 120 9.48 -0.10 8.29
CA ARG A 120 10.42 -0.34 7.17
C ARG A 120 10.42 0.82 6.18
N GLU A 121 9.24 1.33 5.86
CA GLU A 121 9.10 2.47 4.96
C GLU A 121 9.75 3.72 5.56
N LEU A 122 9.54 4.02 6.84
CA LEU A 122 10.19 5.13 7.54
C LEU A 122 11.73 5.05 7.48
N SER A 123 12.30 3.84 7.58
CA SER A 123 13.75 3.63 7.46
C SER A 123 14.28 3.64 6.02
N ALA A 124 13.41 3.57 5.01
CA ALA A 124 13.82 3.57 3.60
C ALA A 124 14.20 4.97 3.09
N SER A 125 14.70 5.07 1.85
CA SER A 125 14.93 6.37 1.21
C SER A 125 13.61 7.02 0.78
N GLN A 126 13.54 8.36 0.83
CA GLN A 126 12.35 9.11 0.40
C GLN A 126 12.00 8.83 -1.07
N ILE A 127 13.00 8.76 -1.94
CA ILE A 127 12.83 8.45 -3.37
C ILE A 127 12.22 7.05 -3.54
N GLY A 128 12.77 6.05 -2.84
CA GLY A 128 12.26 4.68 -2.91
C GLY A 128 10.83 4.54 -2.38
N ARG A 129 10.50 5.22 -1.29
CA ARG A 129 9.12 5.27 -0.77
C ARG A 129 8.15 5.85 -1.79
N ARG A 130 8.51 6.99 -2.39
CA ARG A 130 7.68 7.66 -3.39
C ARG A 130 7.47 6.77 -4.60
N ALA A 131 8.53 6.13 -5.09
CA ALA A 131 8.43 5.21 -6.22
C ALA A 131 7.49 4.02 -5.90
N ARG A 132 7.54 3.45 -4.69
CA ARG A 132 6.60 2.39 -4.27
C ARG A 132 5.15 2.89 -4.19
N ARG A 133 4.93 4.12 -3.72
CA ARG A 133 3.60 4.74 -3.61
C ARG A 133 2.99 5.06 -4.97
N ASP A 134 3.81 5.60 -5.87
CA ASP A 134 3.39 6.01 -7.21
C ASP A 134 3.34 4.80 -8.17
N GLY A 135 3.74 3.60 -7.71
CA GLY A 135 3.83 2.39 -8.53
C GLY A 135 4.95 2.41 -9.57
N THR A 136 5.87 3.37 -9.48
CA THR A 136 6.99 3.58 -10.40
C THR A 136 8.30 2.97 -9.88
N ALA A 137 8.26 2.21 -8.78
CA ALA A 137 9.42 1.45 -8.34
C ALA A 137 9.79 0.46 -9.45
N GLU A 138 10.98 0.65 -10.04
CA GLU A 138 11.61 -0.35 -10.89
C GLU A 138 11.85 -1.60 -10.02
N GLY A 139 10.86 -2.48 -9.97
CA GLY A 139 11.13 -3.86 -9.62
C GLY A 139 12.08 -4.37 -10.68
N VAL A 140 13.23 -4.94 -10.27
CA VAL A 140 14.01 -5.79 -11.17
C VAL A 140 13.01 -6.77 -11.78
N ALA A 141 12.70 -6.60 -13.06
CA ALA A 141 11.70 -7.41 -13.74
C ALA A 141 12.13 -8.86 -13.53
N ALA A 142 11.32 -9.63 -12.82
CA ALA A 142 11.63 -11.02 -12.56
C ALA A 142 11.54 -11.76 -13.89
N GLU A 143 12.66 -11.94 -14.57
CA GLU A 143 12.68 -12.69 -15.82
C GLU A 143 12.70 -14.20 -15.50
N PHE A 144 11.80 -14.95 -16.13
CA PHE A 144 11.81 -16.39 -16.00
C PHE A 144 13.01 -17.00 -16.75
N PRO A 145 13.77 -17.95 -16.16
CA PRO A 145 14.97 -18.52 -16.77
C PRO A 145 14.72 -19.07 -18.18
N GLU A 146 15.54 -18.65 -19.14
CA GLU A 146 15.45 -19.09 -20.53
C GLU A 146 15.66 -20.59 -20.68
N THR A 147 16.63 -21.13 -19.94
CA THR A 147 17.06 -22.53 -20.01
C THR A 147 17.25 -23.11 -18.61
N GLY A 148 17.24 -24.45 -18.52
CA GLY A 148 17.47 -25.15 -17.25
C GLY A 148 16.27 -25.12 -16.29
N GLY A 149 16.51 -25.50 -15.03
CA GLY A 149 15.50 -25.49 -13.97
C GLY A 149 15.53 -24.24 -13.11
N ILE A 150 14.63 -24.17 -12.13
CA ILE A 150 14.59 -23.08 -11.15
C ILE A 150 15.49 -23.32 -9.93
N ALA A 151 16.30 -24.38 -9.92
CA ALA A 151 17.09 -24.82 -8.76
C ALA A 151 18.00 -23.73 -8.18
N TYR A 152 18.57 -22.88 -9.03
CA TYR A 152 19.45 -21.76 -8.67
C TYR A 152 18.75 -20.39 -8.65
N SER A 153 17.41 -20.38 -8.64
CA SER A 153 16.62 -19.16 -8.57
C SER A 153 15.79 -19.13 -7.29
N PRO A 154 16.29 -18.55 -6.19
CA PRO A 154 15.61 -18.54 -4.90
C PRO A 154 14.17 -18.02 -5.00
N ARG A 155 13.99 -16.92 -5.73
CA ARG A 155 12.70 -16.26 -5.97
C ARG A 155 11.65 -17.21 -6.58
N TRP A 156 12.01 -17.94 -7.62
CA TRP A 156 11.12 -18.89 -8.30
C TRP A 156 10.84 -20.14 -7.44
N ARG A 157 11.82 -20.58 -6.64
CA ARG A 157 11.63 -21.70 -5.71
C ARG A 157 10.69 -21.36 -4.56
N ASP A 158 10.78 -20.14 -4.04
CA ASP A 158 9.89 -19.68 -2.98
C ASP A 158 8.45 -19.57 -3.48
N LEU A 159 8.24 -19.08 -4.69
CA LEU A 159 6.92 -19.08 -5.35
C LEU A 159 6.39 -20.49 -5.57
N LYS A 160 7.22 -21.41 -6.07
CA LYS A 160 6.85 -22.83 -6.24
C LYS A 160 6.44 -23.46 -4.90
N ARG A 161 7.22 -23.23 -3.84
CA ARG A 161 6.95 -23.75 -2.49
C ARG A 161 5.66 -23.17 -1.93
N ALA A 162 5.44 -21.87 -2.07
CA ALA A 162 4.23 -21.19 -1.63
C ALA A 162 2.98 -21.69 -2.38
N ALA A 163 3.11 -22.03 -3.67
CA ALA A 163 2.04 -22.61 -4.48
C ALA A 163 1.75 -24.10 -4.15
N GLY A 164 2.55 -24.74 -3.28
CA GLY A 164 2.40 -26.16 -2.94
C GLY A 164 2.73 -27.10 -4.09
N CYS A 165 3.59 -26.68 -5.02
CA CYS A 165 4.02 -27.50 -6.15
C CYS A 165 5.20 -28.39 -5.76
N ASN A 166 5.02 -29.70 -5.94
CA ASN A 166 5.97 -30.74 -5.57
C ASN A 166 6.67 -31.37 -6.80
N MET A 167 6.32 -30.95 -8.02
CA MET A 167 6.99 -31.33 -9.28
C MET A 167 8.48 -30.91 -9.32
N ASP A 168 9.35 -31.69 -9.97
CA ASP A 168 10.79 -31.38 -10.11
C ASP A 168 11.06 -29.96 -10.66
N ASP A 169 12.12 -29.31 -10.16
CA ASP A 169 12.51 -27.91 -10.49
C ASP A 169 12.83 -27.71 -11.97
N SER A 170 13.37 -28.73 -12.64
CA SER A 170 13.67 -28.68 -14.08
C SER A 170 12.41 -28.95 -14.90
N LEU A 171 11.60 -29.91 -14.47
CA LEU A 171 10.37 -30.29 -15.15
C LEU A 171 9.32 -29.16 -15.13
N ILE A 172 9.08 -28.54 -13.97
CA ILE A 172 8.12 -27.44 -13.85
C ILE A 172 8.57 -26.23 -14.68
N ALA A 173 9.87 -25.96 -14.74
CA ALA A 173 10.43 -24.88 -15.53
C ALA A 173 10.23 -25.12 -17.04
N ALA A 174 10.46 -26.34 -17.51
CA ALA A 174 10.23 -26.72 -18.89
C ALA A 174 8.74 -26.62 -19.26
N ASN A 175 7.85 -27.12 -18.40
CA ASN A 175 6.41 -27.06 -18.59
C ASN A 175 5.90 -25.60 -18.64
N PHE A 176 6.40 -24.75 -17.74
CA PHE A 176 6.02 -23.34 -17.73
C PHE A 176 6.52 -22.60 -18.97
N ARG A 177 7.75 -22.86 -19.44
CA ARG A 177 8.24 -22.29 -20.71
C ARG A 177 7.38 -22.68 -21.90
N ARG A 178 6.93 -23.94 -21.97
CA ARG A 178 6.00 -24.38 -23.01
C ARG A 178 4.67 -23.63 -22.92
N PHE A 179 4.11 -23.48 -21.72
CA PHE A 179 2.90 -22.70 -21.48
C PHE A 179 3.02 -21.24 -21.94
N LEU A 180 4.15 -20.59 -21.65
CA LEU A 180 4.42 -19.22 -22.12
C LEU A 180 4.48 -19.15 -23.65
N LYS A 181 5.16 -20.11 -24.29
CA LYS A 181 5.29 -20.18 -25.75
C LYS A 181 3.94 -20.39 -26.43
N GLU A 182 3.11 -21.31 -25.93
CA GLU A 182 1.78 -21.60 -26.46
C GLU A 182 0.83 -20.40 -26.38
N ARG A 183 1.02 -19.54 -25.35
CA ARG A 183 0.20 -18.34 -25.14
C ARG A 183 0.81 -17.04 -25.67
N GLY A 184 2.01 -17.09 -26.25
CA GLY A 184 2.72 -15.90 -26.73
C GLY A 184 3.06 -14.89 -25.62
N ILE A 185 3.30 -15.35 -24.39
CA ILE A 185 3.61 -14.49 -23.24
C ILE A 185 5.13 -14.34 -23.09
N ALA A 186 5.61 -13.11 -22.94
CA ALA A 186 7.03 -12.83 -22.71
C ALA A 186 7.51 -13.28 -21.32
N ARG A 187 8.77 -13.74 -21.22
CA ARG A 187 9.39 -14.21 -19.95
C ARG A 187 9.60 -13.11 -18.91
N ASN A 188 9.55 -11.84 -19.34
CA ASN A 188 9.67 -10.64 -18.51
C ASN A 188 8.32 -9.91 -18.36
N ALA A 189 7.19 -10.57 -18.62
CA ALA A 189 5.87 -9.97 -18.44
C ALA A 189 5.70 -9.45 -17.00
N ILE A 190 5.06 -8.30 -16.82
CA ILE A 190 4.89 -7.65 -15.51
C ILE A 190 4.26 -8.59 -14.46
N ASN A 191 3.37 -9.49 -14.91
CA ASN A 191 2.64 -10.44 -14.08
C ASN A 191 3.22 -11.87 -14.09
N ILE A 192 4.45 -12.07 -14.59
CA ILE A 192 5.04 -13.40 -14.80
C ILE A 192 5.12 -14.25 -13.53
N GLU A 193 5.38 -13.64 -12.38
CA GLU A 193 5.44 -14.35 -11.09
C GLU A 193 4.11 -14.91 -10.63
N LYS A 194 3.05 -14.11 -10.83
CA LYS A 194 1.68 -14.53 -10.56
C LYS A 194 1.30 -15.67 -11.51
N LEU A 195 1.59 -15.53 -12.79
CA LEU A 195 1.36 -16.58 -13.78
C LEU A 195 2.08 -17.89 -13.42
N PHE A 196 3.33 -17.81 -12.98
CA PHE A 196 4.09 -18.97 -12.54
C PHE A 196 3.49 -19.63 -11.30
N SER A 197 3.09 -18.83 -10.32
CA SER A 197 2.46 -19.32 -9.07
C SER A 197 1.13 -20.02 -9.36
N ASP A 198 0.28 -19.39 -10.19
CA ASP A 198 -1.01 -19.94 -10.61
C ASP A 198 -0.82 -21.24 -11.42
N PHE A 199 0.18 -21.26 -12.31
CA PHE A 199 0.54 -22.46 -13.07
C PHE A 199 1.02 -23.59 -12.16
N CYS A 200 1.89 -23.29 -11.21
CA CYS A 200 2.38 -24.23 -10.20
C CYS A 200 1.23 -24.80 -9.35
N ALA A 201 0.29 -23.97 -8.92
CA ALA A 201 -0.87 -24.43 -8.14
C ALA A 201 -1.77 -25.38 -8.94
N LYS A 202 -1.87 -25.20 -10.26
CA LYS A 202 -2.74 -26.00 -11.14
C LYS A 202 -2.10 -27.30 -11.63
N VAL A 203 -0.81 -27.27 -11.98
CA VAL A 203 -0.11 -28.38 -12.66
C VAL A 203 0.85 -29.10 -11.72
N GLY A 204 1.23 -28.47 -10.61
CA GLY A 204 2.33 -28.89 -9.75
C GLY A 204 2.02 -29.94 -8.70
N ARG A 205 0.75 -30.32 -8.51
CA ARG A 205 0.35 -31.42 -7.62
C ARG A 205 0.41 -32.73 -8.40
N VAL A 206 1.50 -33.44 -8.23
CA VAL A 206 1.73 -34.81 -8.72
C VAL A 206 1.81 -35.74 -7.53
#